data_AF-A0A7C2ZQX0-F1
#
_entry.id   AF-A0A7C2ZQX0-F1
#
_cell.length_a   1.000
_cell.length_b   1.000
_cell.length_c   1.000
_cell.angle_alpha   90.00
_cell.angle_beta   90.00
_cell.angle_gamma   90.00
#
_symmetry.space_group_name_H-M   'P 1'
#
loop_
_entity.id
_entity.type
_entity.pdbx_description
1 polymer ?
#
loop_
_entity_poly.entity_id
_entity_poly.type
_entity_poly.pdbx_seq_one_letter_code
_entity_poly.pdbx_strand_id
1 'polypeptide(L)'
;MHKKLEKQYRDRAVELGNSGDPAALPELAELTQIPVANVRRLAASAIGKLAGLADAKNAVAALQPLLQDTYSQVRQYAAKALSSYGTVAKSALSDLRDMAINPVEKEYNNNNAKIAIEIIEEASRIEEKEAEHCCQRCGVNLEPDEYVRSHKAFQRPFCNYCFDEVFLERRNFETKVELQKNIRAKDGTWVQSDGERLICEALDAERIRYRYDERFRILDGYAIRPDFYLPEFDVYIEYWGMDTADYKIGMLKKQQLYQQQGKKLVSLYPEDKPRMRERLLSMLGKYK
;
A
#
# COMPACT_ATOMS: atom_id res chain seq x y z
N MET A 1 23.01 6.06 48.37
CA MET A 1 22.52 4.76 47.86
C MET A 1 22.36 4.77 46.34
N HIS A 2 21.68 5.76 45.74
CA HIS A 2 21.44 5.86 44.28
C HIS A 2 22.69 5.79 43.37
N LYS A 3 23.77 6.54 43.67
CA LYS A 3 24.99 6.55 42.83
C LYS A 3 25.68 5.18 42.70
N LYS A 4 25.58 4.31 43.72
CA LYS A 4 26.18 2.97 43.69
C LYS A 4 25.40 2.05 42.76
N LEU A 5 24.07 2.13 42.80
CA LEU A 5 23.17 1.35 41.95
C LEU A 5 23.27 1.80 40.48
N GLU A 6 23.34 3.11 40.22
CA GLU A 6 23.60 3.64 38.88
C GLU A 6 24.93 3.14 38.30
N LYS A 7 25.98 3.11 39.12
CA LYS A 7 27.28 2.56 38.71
C LYS A 7 27.16 1.07 38.37
N GLN A 8 26.46 0.29 39.20
CA GLN A 8 26.22 -1.14 38.95
C GLN A 8 25.52 -1.38 37.60
N TYR A 9 24.44 -0.65 37.30
CA TYR A 9 23.74 -0.79 36.02
C TYR A 9 24.60 -0.39 34.82
N ARG A 10 25.43 0.65 34.98
CA ARG A 10 26.36 1.06 33.91
C ARG A 10 27.42 -0.01 33.66
N ASP A 11 28.03 -0.52 34.73
CA ASP A 11 29.07 -1.54 34.64
C ASP A 11 28.47 -2.83 34.04
N ARG A 12 27.25 -3.19 34.43
CA ARG A 12 26.51 -4.33 33.88
C ARG A 12 26.19 -4.18 32.39
N ALA A 13 25.71 -3.02 31.94
CA ALA A 13 25.47 -2.77 30.51
C ALA A 13 26.74 -2.94 29.66
N VAL A 14 27.89 -2.49 30.19
CA VAL A 14 29.20 -2.63 29.52
C VAL A 14 29.66 -4.08 29.49
N GLU A 15 29.53 -4.80 30.62
CA GLU A 15 29.87 -6.22 30.73
C GLU A 15 29.08 -7.05 29.70
N LEU A 16 27.74 -6.90 29.70
CA LEU A 16 26.85 -7.59 28.77
C LEU A 16 27.22 -7.29 27.31
N GLY A 17 27.44 -6.02 26.97
CA GLY A 17 27.82 -5.63 25.61
C GLY A 17 29.21 -6.11 25.17
N ASN A 18 30.13 -6.34 26.11
CA ASN A 18 31.47 -6.86 25.81
C ASN A 18 31.51 -8.40 25.79
N SER A 19 30.55 -9.08 26.41
CA SER A 19 30.44 -10.53 26.35
C SER A 19 30.19 -11.04 24.93
N GLY A 20 29.48 -10.25 24.11
CA GLY A 20 29.02 -10.68 22.78
C GLY A 20 27.99 -11.80 22.83
N ASP A 21 27.48 -12.16 24.02
CA ASP A 21 26.51 -13.23 24.19
C ASP A 21 25.11 -12.77 23.77
N PRO A 22 24.48 -13.38 22.75
CA PRO A 22 23.12 -13.02 22.36
C PRO A 22 22.08 -13.25 23.47
N ALA A 23 22.35 -14.12 24.45
CA ALA A 23 21.49 -14.31 25.62
C ALA A 23 21.41 -13.07 26.53
N ALA A 24 22.32 -12.09 26.36
CA ALA A 24 22.28 -10.82 27.08
C ALA A 24 21.16 -9.87 26.62
N LEU A 25 20.54 -10.11 25.46
CA LEU A 25 19.60 -9.18 24.84
C LEU A 25 18.38 -8.84 25.74
N PRO A 26 17.71 -9.78 26.41
CA PRO A 26 16.59 -9.47 27.28
C PRO A 26 16.98 -8.54 28.44
N GLU A 27 18.11 -8.81 29.10
CA GLU A 27 18.60 -7.97 30.19
C GLU A 27 19.01 -6.57 29.68
N LEU A 28 19.67 -6.48 28.52
CA LEU A 28 19.97 -5.21 27.88
C LEU A 28 18.70 -4.42 27.52
N ALA A 29 17.63 -5.09 27.10
CA ALA A 29 16.34 -4.46 26.83
C ALA A 29 15.69 -3.91 28.11
N GLU A 30 15.85 -4.56 29.26
CA GLU A 30 15.42 -3.97 30.55
C GLU A 30 16.26 -2.74 30.91
N LEU A 31 17.57 -2.76 30.66
CA LEU A 31 18.46 -1.62 30.92
C LEU A 31 18.12 -0.40 30.04
N THR A 32 17.47 -0.56 28.88
CA THR A 32 16.97 0.59 28.09
C THR A 32 15.81 1.33 28.76
N GLN A 33 15.16 0.74 29.76
CA GLN A 33 14.04 1.36 30.48
C GLN A 33 14.45 2.04 31.80
N ILE A 34 15.71 1.86 32.23
CA ILE A 34 16.18 2.45 33.48
C ILE A 34 16.18 3.99 33.39
N PRO A 35 15.70 4.71 34.43
CA PRO A 35 15.58 6.17 34.42
C PRO A 35 16.94 6.91 34.58
N VAL A 36 18.01 6.35 34.00
CA VAL A 36 19.37 6.88 34.03
C VAL A 36 19.90 6.93 32.60
N ALA A 37 20.02 8.14 32.04
CA ALA A 37 20.40 8.34 30.64
C ALA A 37 21.68 7.61 30.22
N ASN A 38 22.68 7.59 31.10
CA ASN A 38 23.94 6.88 30.85
C ASN A 38 23.76 5.37 30.74
N VAL A 39 22.85 4.76 31.50
CA VAL A 39 22.54 3.33 31.41
C VAL A 39 21.85 3.04 30.09
N ARG A 40 20.81 3.80 29.73
CA ARG A 40 20.08 3.62 28.47
C ARG A 40 20.98 3.77 27.24
N ARG A 41 21.88 4.76 27.25
CA ARG A 41 22.87 4.97 26.20
C ARG A 41 23.82 3.76 26.05
N LEU A 42 24.31 3.23 27.18
CA LEU A 42 25.20 2.07 27.17
C LEU A 42 24.46 0.80 26.74
N ALA A 43 23.22 0.62 27.18
CA ALA A 43 22.36 -0.47 26.75
C ALA A 43 22.12 -0.42 25.23
N ALA A 44 21.75 0.74 24.68
CA ALA A 44 21.60 0.92 23.23
C ALA A 44 22.90 0.58 22.46
N SER A 45 24.04 1.04 22.97
CA SER A 45 25.34 0.72 22.38
C SER A 45 25.65 -0.78 22.43
N ALA A 46 25.32 -1.45 23.53
CA ALA A 46 25.54 -2.87 23.73
C ALA A 46 24.64 -3.70 22.82
N ILE A 47 23.35 -3.36 22.71
CA ILE A 47 22.43 -4.00 21.76
C ILE A 47 22.98 -3.88 20.34
N GLY A 48 23.43 -2.69 19.91
CA GLY A 48 24.03 -2.52 18.58
C GLY A 48 25.25 -3.43 18.31
N LYS A 49 26.05 -3.76 19.32
CA LYS A 49 27.17 -4.73 19.18
C LYS A 49 26.72 -6.17 18.99
N LEU A 50 25.50 -6.51 19.41
CA LEU A 50 24.90 -7.82 19.23
C LEU A 50 24.21 -8.00 17.86
N ALA A 51 24.30 -7.00 16.98
CA ALA A 51 23.81 -7.12 15.62
C ALA A 51 24.45 -8.33 14.91
N GLY A 52 23.61 -9.15 14.27
CA GLY A 52 24.02 -10.40 13.63
C GLY A 52 24.21 -11.60 14.56
N LEU A 53 24.18 -11.41 15.89
CA LEU A 53 24.32 -12.48 16.88
C LEU A 53 23.01 -12.78 17.61
N ALA A 54 22.30 -11.72 18.01
CA ALA A 54 21.05 -11.81 18.76
C ALA A 54 19.81 -11.65 17.87
N ASP A 55 18.64 -11.92 18.44
CA ASP A 55 17.37 -11.73 17.72
C ASP A 55 17.16 -10.26 17.33
N ALA A 56 17.24 -10.00 16.03
CA ALA A 56 17.16 -8.67 15.46
C ALA A 56 15.82 -7.99 15.74
N LYS A 57 14.71 -8.73 15.77
CA LYS A 57 13.37 -8.15 15.98
C LYS A 57 13.24 -7.57 17.38
N ASN A 58 13.60 -8.35 18.41
CA ASN A 58 13.56 -7.89 19.79
C ASN A 58 14.57 -6.76 20.05
N ALA A 59 15.74 -6.79 19.40
CA ALA A 59 16.71 -5.70 19.50
C ALA A 59 16.19 -4.39 18.92
N VAL A 60 15.61 -4.41 17.72
CA VAL A 60 15.00 -3.23 17.09
C VAL A 60 13.85 -2.70 17.95
N ALA A 61 13.00 -3.58 18.49
CA ALA A 61 11.90 -3.20 19.38
C ALA A 61 12.38 -2.50 20.67
N ALA A 62 13.51 -2.93 21.24
CA ALA A 62 14.11 -2.28 22.41
C ALA A 62 14.78 -0.95 22.09
N LEU A 63 15.31 -0.78 20.86
CA LEU A 63 16.02 0.42 20.42
C LEU A 63 15.11 1.53 19.91
N GLN A 64 14.02 1.19 19.22
CA GLN A 64 13.15 2.17 18.54
C GLN A 64 12.60 3.25 19.50
N PRO A 65 12.10 2.93 20.72
CA PRO A 65 11.63 3.96 21.66
C PRO A 65 12.71 4.96 22.09
N LEU A 66 13.98 4.56 22.06
CA LEU A 66 15.10 5.42 22.46
C LEU A 66 15.40 6.54 21.46
N LEU A 67 14.85 6.48 20.23
CA LEU A 67 14.91 7.59 19.28
C LEU A 67 14.14 8.82 19.77
N GLN A 68 13.19 8.66 20.70
CA GLN A 68 12.42 9.74 21.31
C GLN A 68 12.90 10.07 22.74
N ASP A 69 14.07 9.56 23.15
CA ASP A 69 14.59 9.80 24.50
C ASP A 69 14.84 11.29 24.76
N THR A 70 14.56 11.75 25.97
CA THR A 70 14.87 13.11 26.45
C THR A 70 16.33 13.54 26.24
N TYR A 71 17.29 12.62 26.34
CA TYR A 71 18.73 12.90 26.25
C TYR A 71 19.26 12.64 24.83
N SER A 72 19.85 13.66 24.22
CA SER A 72 20.36 13.60 22.84
C SER A 72 21.41 12.50 22.62
N GLN A 73 22.23 12.19 23.63
CA GLN A 73 23.20 11.10 23.53
C GLN A 73 22.55 9.72 23.49
N VAL A 74 21.37 9.53 24.12
CA VAL A 74 20.66 8.24 24.02
C VAL A 74 20.12 8.06 22.61
N ARG A 75 19.47 9.10 22.07
CA ARG A 75 18.99 9.15 20.68
C ARG A 75 20.10 8.86 19.66
N GLN A 76 21.28 9.44 19.88
CA GLN A 76 22.48 9.20 19.06
C GLN A 76 22.82 7.71 18.93
N TYR A 77 22.89 7.02 20.07
CA TYR A 77 23.31 5.63 20.13
C TYR A 77 22.21 4.68 19.65
N ALA A 78 20.94 5.05 19.85
CA ALA A 78 19.80 4.33 19.28
C ALA A 78 19.84 4.36 17.74
N ALA A 79 20.00 5.54 17.13
CA ALA A 79 20.10 5.67 15.67
C ALA A 79 21.30 4.88 15.10
N LYS A 80 22.47 4.96 15.75
CA LYS A 80 23.64 4.17 15.35
C LYS A 80 23.41 2.67 15.46
N ALA A 81 22.83 2.20 16.57
CA ALA A 81 22.58 0.78 16.79
C ALA A 81 21.56 0.23 15.77
N LEU A 82 20.49 0.98 15.47
CA LEU A 82 19.49 0.58 14.48
C LEU A 82 20.07 0.39 13.08
N SER A 83 21.08 1.19 12.69
CA SER A 83 21.75 1.03 11.39
C SER A 83 22.42 -0.35 11.22
N SER A 84 22.84 -0.99 12.32
CA SER A 84 23.46 -2.31 12.30
C SER A 84 22.48 -3.47 12.07
N TYR A 85 21.16 -3.22 12.14
CA TYR A 85 20.14 -4.26 11.96
C TYR A 85 19.52 -4.32 10.55
N GLY A 86 20.02 -3.49 9.61
CA GLY A 86 19.66 -3.56 8.19
C GLY A 86 18.14 -3.54 7.95
N THR A 87 17.64 -4.49 7.15
CA THR A 87 16.22 -4.56 6.75
C THR A 87 15.26 -4.75 7.92
N VAL A 88 15.70 -5.34 9.03
CA VAL A 88 14.85 -5.54 10.21
C VAL A 88 14.50 -4.20 10.87
N ALA A 89 15.35 -3.18 10.73
CA ALA A 89 15.11 -1.84 11.26
C ALA A 89 14.20 -0.97 10.36
N LYS A 90 13.59 -1.53 9.31
CA LYS A 90 12.61 -0.82 8.43
C LYS A 90 11.51 -0.12 9.23
N SER A 91 11.04 -0.71 10.35
CA SER A 91 9.99 -0.12 11.20
C SER A 91 10.39 1.21 11.85
N ALA A 92 11.69 1.46 12.03
CA ALA A 92 12.22 2.68 12.64
C ALA A 92 12.49 3.81 11.63
N LEU A 93 12.28 3.58 10.32
CA LEU A 93 12.55 4.60 9.28
C LEU A 93 11.74 5.88 9.47
N SER A 94 10.50 5.79 9.96
CA SER A 94 9.69 6.98 10.24
C SER A 94 10.33 7.84 11.35
N ASP A 95 10.65 7.23 12.48
CA ASP A 95 11.27 7.91 13.62
C ASP A 95 12.64 8.50 13.26
N LEU A 96 13.43 7.78 12.46
CA LEU A 96 14.73 8.27 11.96
C LEU A 96 14.56 9.47 11.01
N ARG A 97 13.56 9.46 10.13
CA ARG A 97 13.27 10.60 9.24
C ARG A 97 12.84 11.82 10.03
N ASP A 98 11.98 11.64 11.03
CA ASP A 98 11.56 12.71 11.94
C ASP A 98 12.76 13.32 12.67
N MET A 99 13.66 12.47 13.18
CA MET A 99 14.92 12.93 13.79
C MET A 99 15.80 13.68 12.77
N ALA A 100 15.97 13.17 11.56
CA ALA A 100 16.87 13.73 10.55
C ALA A 100 16.51 15.16 10.09
N ILE A 101 15.22 15.52 10.14
CA ILE A 101 14.71 16.85 9.75
C ILE A 101 14.45 17.78 10.92
N ASN A 102 14.55 17.31 12.17
CA ASN A 102 14.23 18.10 13.35
C ASN A 102 15.26 19.23 13.55
N PRO A 103 14.84 20.52 13.49
CA PRO A 103 15.75 21.66 13.61
C PRO A 103 16.26 21.88 15.04
N VAL A 104 15.59 21.31 16.05
CA VAL A 104 15.99 21.41 17.47
C VAL A 104 16.96 20.30 17.86
N GLU A 105 17.00 19.22 17.08
CA GLU A 105 17.89 18.10 17.32
C GLU A 105 19.35 18.48 17.08
N LYS A 106 20.26 17.83 17.80
CA LYS A 106 21.70 18.02 17.62
C LYS A 106 22.11 17.55 16.23
N GLU A 107 22.93 18.34 15.54
CA GLU A 107 23.39 18.06 14.19
C GLU A 107 24.02 16.66 14.03
N TYR A 108 24.79 16.21 15.03
CA TYR A 108 25.37 14.87 15.01
C TYR A 108 24.32 13.75 15.04
N ASN A 109 23.15 13.98 15.63
CA ASN A 109 22.04 13.03 15.62
C ASN A 109 21.34 13.03 14.26
N ASN A 110 21.11 14.21 13.69
CA ASN A 110 20.53 14.34 12.34
C ASN A 110 21.38 13.59 11.30
N ASN A 111 22.71 13.74 11.39
CA ASN A 111 23.64 13.05 10.51
C ASN A 111 23.64 11.53 10.74
N ASN A 112 23.61 11.05 11.98
CA ASN A 112 23.50 9.61 12.26
C ASN A 112 22.18 9.03 11.76
N ALA A 113 21.07 9.76 11.89
CA ALA A 113 19.77 9.34 11.40
C ALA A 113 19.75 9.22 9.87
N LYS A 114 20.34 10.19 9.15
CA LYS A 114 20.51 10.12 7.68
C LYS A 114 21.32 8.91 7.25
N ILE A 115 22.45 8.65 7.91
CA ILE A 115 23.30 7.48 7.64
C ILE A 115 22.51 6.18 7.90
N ALA A 116 21.78 6.10 9.01
CA ALA A 116 20.97 4.93 9.32
C ALA A 116 19.87 4.69 8.28
N ILE A 117 19.18 5.75 7.82
CA ILE A 117 18.18 5.66 6.74
C ILE A 117 18.82 5.11 5.47
N GLU A 118 19.95 5.66 5.04
CA GLU A 118 20.67 5.24 3.83
C GLU A 118 21.05 3.76 3.89
N ILE A 119 21.61 3.30 5.02
CA ILE A 119 22.01 1.90 5.21
C ILE A 119 20.79 0.96 5.18
N ILE A 120 19.71 1.32 5.88
CA ILE A 120 18.50 0.49 5.95
C ILE A 120 17.82 0.41 4.59
N GLU A 121 17.71 1.53 3.87
CA GLU A 121 17.10 1.58 2.53
C GLU A 121 17.96 0.83 1.49
N GLU A 122 19.28 0.94 1.55
CA GLU A 122 20.16 0.18 0.65
C GLU A 122 20.09 -1.32 0.95
N ALA A 123 20.11 -1.72 2.22
CA ALA A 123 19.92 -3.13 2.59
C ALA A 123 18.56 -3.66 2.08
N SER A 124 17.51 -2.83 2.14
CA SER A 124 16.19 -3.17 1.63
C SER A 124 16.20 -3.37 0.12
N ARG A 125 16.91 -2.50 -0.60
CA ARG A 125 17.08 -2.57 -2.05
C ARG A 125 17.86 -3.82 -2.47
N ILE A 126 18.89 -4.21 -1.71
CA ILE A 126 19.66 -5.43 -1.97
C ILE A 126 18.78 -6.67 -1.75
N GLU A 127 18.06 -6.75 -0.62
CA GLU A 127 17.12 -7.84 -0.31
C GLU A 127 16.03 -7.97 -1.39
N GLU A 128 15.49 -6.85 -1.88
CA GLU A 128 14.52 -6.86 -2.99
C GLU A 128 15.13 -7.29 -4.33
N LYS A 129 16.41 -7.00 -4.59
CA LYS A 129 17.12 -7.46 -5.80
C LYS A 129 17.46 -8.95 -5.76
N GLU A 130 17.77 -9.47 -4.57
CA GLU A 130 18.04 -10.90 -4.36
C GLU A 130 16.77 -11.74 -4.27
N ALA A 131 15.60 -11.11 -4.08
CA ALA A 131 14.32 -11.80 -4.11
C ALA A 131 14.05 -12.35 -5.52
N GLU A 132 14.11 -13.67 -5.67
CA GLU A 132 13.74 -14.32 -6.92
C GLU A 132 12.25 -14.11 -7.19
N HIS A 133 11.95 -13.34 -8.24
CA HIS A 133 10.60 -13.13 -8.72
C HIS A 133 10.40 -13.94 -10.00
N CYS A 134 9.33 -14.73 -10.08
CA CYS A 134 9.00 -15.48 -11.30
C CYS A 134 7.80 -14.86 -12.02
N CYS A 135 7.82 -14.91 -13.35
CA CYS A 135 6.68 -14.56 -14.18
C CYS A 135 5.49 -15.45 -13.84
N GLN A 136 4.34 -14.86 -13.54
CA GLN A 136 3.12 -15.60 -13.20
C GLN A 136 2.61 -16.46 -14.37
N ARG A 137 2.90 -16.08 -15.62
CA ARG A 137 2.39 -16.78 -16.82
C ARG A 137 3.30 -17.90 -17.29
N CYS A 138 4.61 -17.66 -17.37
CA CYS A 138 5.56 -18.62 -17.95
C CYS A 138 6.59 -19.17 -16.95
N GLY A 139 6.61 -18.67 -15.72
CA GLY A 139 7.50 -19.17 -14.65
C GLY A 139 8.97 -18.75 -14.76
N VAL A 140 9.37 -17.98 -15.78
CA VAL A 140 10.75 -17.49 -15.91
C VAL A 140 11.11 -16.53 -14.79
N ASN A 141 12.36 -16.58 -14.32
CA ASN A 141 12.89 -15.58 -13.39
C ASN A 141 12.86 -14.20 -14.03
N LEU A 142 12.42 -13.22 -13.26
CA LEU A 142 12.28 -11.84 -13.66
C LEU A 142 13.52 -11.07 -13.25
N GLU A 143 13.96 -10.19 -14.14
CA GLU A 143 14.85 -9.12 -13.75
C GLU A 143 14.10 -8.13 -12.82
N PRO A 144 14.79 -7.43 -11.90
CA PRO A 144 14.14 -6.51 -10.97
C PRO A 144 13.30 -5.42 -11.66
N ASP A 145 13.72 -4.95 -12.83
CA ASP A 145 12.99 -3.95 -13.62
C ASP A 145 11.72 -4.53 -14.28
N GLU A 146 11.74 -5.77 -14.75
CA GLU A 146 10.57 -6.50 -15.24
C GLU A 146 9.51 -6.66 -14.13
N TYR A 147 9.94 -7.06 -12.94
CA TYR A 147 9.07 -7.18 -11.77
C TYR A 147 8.42 -5.83 -11.43
N VAL A 148 9.21 -4.77 -11.25
CA VAL A 148 8.70 -3.45 -10.90
C VAL A 148 7.74 -2.92 -11.96
N ARG A 149 8.08 -3.05 -13.25
CA ARG A 149 7.24 -2.56 -14.35
C ARG A 149 5.91 -3.31 -14.43
N SER A 150 5.95 -4.63 -14.40
CA SER A 150 4.75 -5.48 -14.49
C SER A 150 3.86 -5.33 -13.26
N HIS A 151 4.44 -5.27 -12.05
CA HIS A 151 3.70 -5.04 -10.82
C HIS A 151 3.05 -3.65 -10.80
N LYS A 152 3.74 -2.60 -11.29
CA LYS A 152 3.14 -1.26 -11.41
C LYS A 152 1.98 -1.19 -12.41
N ALA A 153 2.08 -1.91 -13.53
CA ALA A 153 1.07 -1.87 -14.59
C ALA A 153 -0.15 -2.78 -14.31
N PHE A 154 0.09 -3.95 -13.69
CA PHE A 154 -0.88 -5.04 -13.59
C PHE A 154 -1.02 -5.63 -12.19
N GLN A 155 -0.21 -5.19 -11.22
CA GLN A 155 -0.10 -5.79 -9.88
C GLN A 155 0.22 -7.28 -9.91
N ARG A 156 0.85 -7.73 -11.00
CA ARG A 156 1.20 -9.12 -11.28
C ARG A 156 2.58 -9.17 -11.92
N PRO A 157 3.44 -10.11 -11.51
CA PRO A 157 4.78 -10.26 -12.06
C PRO A 157 4.74 -10.89 -13.45
N PHE A 158 5.24 -10.19 -14.46
CA PHE A 158 5.36 -10.67 -15.83
C PHE A 158 6.73 -10.31 -16.41
N CYS A 159 7.32 -11.25 -17.16
CA CYS A 159 8.50 -10.96 -17.98
C CYS A 159 8.12 -10.05 -19.15
N ASN A 160 9.12 -9.48 -19.82
CA ASN A 160 8.93 -8.59 -20.96
C ASN A 160 7.97 -9.16 -22.01
N TYR A 161 8.16 -10.42 -22.40
CA TYR A 161 7.32 -11.07 -23.40
C TYR A 161 5.86 -11.19 -22.96
N CYS A 162 5.62 -11.76 -21.77
CA CYS A 162 4.26 -11.91 -21.24
C CYS A 162 3.60 -10.57 -20.94
N PHE A 163 4.38 -9.55 -20.53
CA PHE A 163 3.91 -8.19 -20.36
C PHE A 163 3.37 -7.63 -21.67
N ASP A 164 4.13 -7.75 -22.76
CA ASP A 164 3.73 -7.24 -24.07
C ASP A 164 2.50 -7.95 -24.61
N GLU A 165 2.42 -9.28 -24.46
CA GLU A 165 1.23 -10.04 -24.83
C GLU A 165 0.00 -9.58 -24.04
N VAL A 166 0.09 -9.52 -22.70
CA VAL A 166 -1.02 -9.08 -21.85
C VAL A 166 -1.42 -7.64 -22.17
N PHE A 167 -0.44 -6.78 -22.44
CA PHE A 167 -0.67 -5.39 -22.82
C PHE A 167 -1.38 -5.28 -24.18
N LEU A 168 -0.93 -6.04 -25.19
CA LEU A 168 -1.54 -6.09 -26.52
C LEU A 168 -2.95 -6.70 -26.46
N GLU A 169 -3.14 -7.80 -25.75
CA GLU A 169 -4.45 -8.41 -25.52
C GLU A 169 -5.42 -7.38 -24.89
N ARG A 170 -4.97 -6.65 -23.86
CA ARG A 170 -5.76 -5.60 -23.21
C ARG A 170 -6.08 -4.44 -24.15
N ARG A 171 -5.11 -3.96 -24.93
CA ARG A 171 -5.31 -2.89 -25.92
C ARG A 171 -6.27 -3.33 -27.03
N ASN A 172 -6.13 -4.57 -27.51
CA ASN A 172 -7.00 -5.14 -28.52
C ASN A 172 -8.42 -5.31 -27.99
N PHE A 173 -8.57 -5.70 -26.72
CA PHE A 173 -9.86 -5.74 -26.05
C PHE A 173 -10.50 -4.34 -25.97
N GLU A 174 -9.75 -3.33 -25.53
CA GLU A 174 -10.24 -1.94 -25.49
C GLU A 174 -10.68 -1.44 -26.87
N THR A 175 -9.88 -1.73 -27.90
CA THR A 175 -10.21 -1.40 -29.29
C THR A 175 -11.50 -2.09 -29.74
N LYS A 176 -11.68 -3.38 -29.42
CA LYS A 176 -12.91 -4.12 -29.73
C LYS A 176 -14.13 -3.51 -29.02
N VAL A 177 -14.00 -3.15 -27.75
CA VAL A 177 -15.07 -2.52 -26.97
C VAL A 177 -15.48 -1.17 -27.58
N GLU A 178 -14.51 -0.38 -28.05
CA GLU A 178 -14.80 0.91 -28.68
C GLU A 178 -15.49 0.74 -30.04
N LEU A 179 -15.07 -0.24 -30.84
CA LEU A 179 -15.71 -0.56 -32.13
C LEU A 179 -17.15 -1.09 -31.97
N GLN A 180 -17.51 -1.62 -30.80
CA GLN A 180 -18.87 -2.05 -30.49
C GLN A 180 -19.81 -0.88 -30.14
N LYS A 181 -19.29 0.32 -29.85
CA LYS A 181 -20.09 1.52 -29.58
C LYS A 181 -20.62 2.12 -30.87
N ASN A 182 -21.64 1.50 -31.44
CA ASN A 182 -22.18 1.85 -32.75
C ASN A 182 -23.57 2.52 -32.69
N ILE A 183 -24.11 2.75 -31.48
CA ILE A 183 -25.39 3.42 -31.27
C ILE A 183 -25.13 4.82 -30.72
N ARG A 184 -25.66 5.85 -31.37
CA ARG A 184 -25.49 7.25 -30.96
C ARG A 184 -26.69 7.73 -30.14
N ALA A 185 -26.45 8.21 -28.93
CA ALA A 185 -27.43 8.90 -28.09
C ALA A 185 -27.61 10.37 -28.49
N LYS A 186 -28.68 11.02 -28.00
CA LYS A 186 -29.05 12.40 -28.37
C LYS A 186 -28.02 13.45 -27.96
N ASP A 187 -27.35 13.23 -26.84
CA ASP A 187 -26.26 14.08 -26.33
C ASP A 187 -24.94 13.87 -27.10
N GLY A 188 -24.90 12.93 -28.04
CA GLY A 188 -23.73 12.64 -28.88
C GLY A 188 -22.87 11.47 -28.39
N THR A 189 -23.18 10.87 -27.23
CA THR A 189 -22.45 9.71 -26.70
C THR A 189 -22.68 8.47 -27.55
N TRP A 190 -21.62 7.70 -27.84
CA TRP A 190 -21.70 6.41 -28.51
C TRP A 190 -21.72 5.27 -27.49
N VAL A 191 -22.71 4.39 -27.58
CA VAL A 191 -22.98 3.29 -26.63
C VAL A 191 -23.14 1.95 -27.34
N GLN A 192 -23.08 0.85 -26.58
CA GLN A 192 -23.06 -0.52 -27.12
C GLN A 192 -24.45 -1.14 -27.27
N SER A 193 -25.45 -0.61 -26.56
CA SER A 193 -26.78 -1.19 -26.52
C SER A 193 -27.88 -0.14 -26.48
N ASP A 194 -29.07 -0.55 -26.91
CA ASP A 194 -30.27 0.29 -26.84
C ASP A 194 -30.67 0.64 -25.38
N GLY A 195 -30.39 -0.25 -24.42
CA GLY A 195 -30.63 0.02 -23.01
C GLY A 195 -29.77 1.17 -22.47
N GLU A 196 -28.47 1.16 -22.79
CA GLU A 196 -27.55 2.25 -22.45
C GLU A 196 -27.93 3.55 -23.14
N ARG A 197 -28.38 3.51 -24.40
CA ARG A 197 -28.87 4.70 -25.12
C ARG A 197 -30.04 5.34 -24.38
N LEU A 198 -30.99 4.54 -23.91
CA LEU A 198 -32.13 5.03 -23.13
C LEU A 198 -31.69 5.63 -21.78
N ILE A 199 -30.65 5.08 -21.16
CA ILE A 199 -30.06 5.65 -19.94
C ILE A 199 -29.41 7.01 -20.22
N CYS A 200 -28.57 7.12 -21.27
CA CYS A 200 -28.00 8.41 -21.72
C CYS A 200 -29.10 9.46 -21.92
N GLU A 201 -30.13 9.11 -22.70
CA GLU A 201 -31.22 10.05 -23.00
C GLU A 201 -32.04 10.43 -21.76
N ALA A 202 -32.22 9.51 -20.80
CA ALA A 202 -32.89 9.81 -19.55
C ALA A 202 -32.07 10.76 -18.67
N LEU A 203 -30.75 10.57 -18.60
CA LEU A 203 -29.84 11.43 -17.84
C LEU A 203 -29.73 12.83 -18.48
N ASP A 204 -29.61 12.90 -19.80
CA ASP A 204 -29.55 14.15 -20.57
C ASP A 204 -30.83 14.98 -20.41
N ALA A 205 -32.00 14.32 -20.46
CA ALA A 205 -33.30 14.98 -20.25
C ALA A 205 -33.42 15.67 -18.88
N GLU A 206 -32.78 15.12 -17.83
CA GLU A 206 -32.72 15.71 -16.49
C GLU A 206 -31.49 16.61 -16.28
N ARG A 207 -30.63 16.77 -17.30
CA ARG A 207 -29.34 17.47 -17.23
C ARG A 207 -28.39 16.91 -16.16
N ILE A 208 -28.47 15.61 -15.90
CA ILE A 208 -27.58 14.91 -14.95
C ILE A 208 -26.28 14.58 -15.67
N ARG A 209 -25.14 15.08 -15.16
CA ARG A 209 -23.83 14.74 -15.71
C ARG A 209 -23.44 13.30 -15.40
N TYR A 210 -22.88 12.62 -16.39
CA TYR A 210 -22.41 11.25 -16.25
C TYR A 210 -21.08 11.05 -16.96
N ARG A 211 -20.42 9.94 -16.63
CA ARG A 211 -19.24 9.43 -17.34
C ARG A 211 -19.55 8.02 -17.80
N TYR A 212 -19.47 7.79 -19.10
CA TYR A 212 -19.79 6.50 -19.73
C TYR A 212 -18.55 5.65 -19.94
N ASP A 213 -18.64 4.36 -19.57
CA ASP A 213 -17.64 3.33 -19.84
C ASP A 213 -16.20 3.73 -19.38
N GLU A 214 -16.12 4.54 -18.33
CA GLU A 214 -14.88 5.04 -17.74
C GLU A 214 -14.37 4.06 -16.67
N ARG A 215 -13.04 3.90 -16.56
CA ARG A 215 -12.42 3.04 -15.56
C ARG A 215 -12.11 3.81 -14.28
N PHE A 216 -12.46 3.20 -13.15
CA PHE A 216 -12.16 3.72 -11.82
C PHE A 216 -11.26 2.73 -11.06
N ARG A 217 -10.23 3.25 -10.40
CA ARG A 217 -9.50 2.45 -9.39
C ARG A 217 -10.29 2.47 -8.10
N ILE A 218 -10.53 1.30 -7.54
CA ILE A 218 -11.14 1.13 -6.21
C ILE A 218 -10.05 0.77 -5.19
N LEU A 219 -10.41 0.70 -3.91
CA LEU A 219 -9.46 0.30 -2.86
C LEU A 219 -8.95 -1.13 -3.15
N ASP A 220 -7.76 -1.45 -2.67
CA ASP A 220 -7.06 -2.73 -2.91
C ASP A 220 -6.55 -2.96 -4.34
N GLY A 221 -6.47 -1.92 -5.17
CA GLY A 221 -5.75 -1.99 -6.45
C GLY A 221 -6.55 -2.53 -7.64
N TYR A 222 -7.77 -2.99 -7.41
CA TYR A 222 -8.68 -3.41 -8.48
C TYR A 222 -9.15 -2.19 -9.31
N ALA A 223 -9.34 -2.41 -10.61
CA ALA A 223 -9.97 -1.44 -11.51
C ALA A 223 -11.37 -1.95 -11.88
N ILE A 224 -12.38 -1.12 -11.64
CA ILE A 224 -13.76 -1.39 -12.06
C ILE A 224 -14.14 -0.49 -13.23
N ARG A 225 -14.97 -1.02 -14.12
CA ARG A 225 -15.51 -0.30 -15.27
C ARG A 225 -17.04 -0.39 -15.23
N PRO A 226 -17.72 0.60 -14.62
CA PRO A 226 -19.16 0.73 -14.71
C PRO A 226 -19.60 1.09 -16.13
N ASP A 227 -20.87 0.82 -16.45
CA ASP A 227 -21.48 1.36 -17.67
C ASP A 227 -21.62 2.88 -17.53
N PHE A 228 -22.07 3.37 -16.36
CA PHE A 228 -22.12 4.80 -16.06
C PHE A 228 -21.68 5.11 -14.63
N TYR A 229 -21.03 6.27 -14.47
CA TYR A 229 -20.80 6.90 -13.18
C TYR A 229 -21.45 8.29 -13.14
N LEU A 230 -22.19 8.58 -12.08
CA LEU A 230 -22.83 9.88 -11.83
C LEU A 230 -22.09 10.62 -10.71
N PRO A 231 -21.21 11.60 -11.02
CA PRO A 231 -20.42 12.29 -10.02
C PRO A 231 -21.26 13.05 -8.98
N GLU A 232 -22.44 13.53 -9.37
CA GLU A 232 -23.31 14.34 -8.51
C GLU A 232 -23.95 13.52 -7.38
N PHE A 233 -24.15 12.22 -7.57
CA PHE A 233 -24.75 11.33 -6.58
C PHE A 233 -23.72 10.39 -5.92
N ASP A 234 -22.51 10.34 -6.49
CA ASP A 234 -21.51 9.29 -6.25
C ASP A 234 -22.12 7.89 -6.44
N VAL A 235 -22.80 7.69 -7.57
CA VAL A 235 -23.54 6.47 -7.90
C VAL A 235 -23.02 5.84 -9.19
N TYR A 236 -22.89 4.52 -9.17
CA TYR A 236 -22.53 3.69 -10.32
C TYR A 236 -23.80 3.03 -10.89
N ILE A 237 -23.93 2.98 -12.21
CA ILE A 237 -25.04 2.33 -12.91
C ILE A 237 -24.49 1.18 -13.76
N GLU A 238 -25.17 0.04 -13.70
CA GLU A 238 -24.92 -1.13 -14.52
C GLU A 238 -26.22 -1.55 -15.22
N TYR A 239 -26.15 -1.80 -16.52
CA TYR A 239 -27.24 -2.32 -17.34
C TYR A 239 -26.99 -3.79 -17.70
N TRP A 240 -27.76 -4.68 -17.07
CA TRP A 240 -27.55 -6.12 -17.13
C TRP A 240 -28.27 -6.77 -18.32
N GLY A 241 -27.75 -6.56 -19.52
CA GLY A 241 -28.45 -6.86 -20.78
C GLY A 241 -28.56 -8.34 -21.21
N MET A 242 -27.95 -9.29 -20.51
CA MET A 242 -27.87 -10.70 -20.93
C MET A 242 -28.42 -11.67 -19.88
N ASP A 243 -29.05 -12.76 -20.32
CA ASP A 243 -29.66 -13.79 -19.45
C ASP A 243 -29.00 -15.17 -19.64
N THR A 244 -27.66 -15.23 -19.60
CA THR A 244 -26.92 -16.49 -19.63
C THR A 244 -26.34 -16.83 -18.25
N ALA A 245 -26.15 -18.13 -17.95
CA ALA A 245 -25.64 -18.57 -16.65
C ALA A 245 -24.26 -18.00 -16.33
N ASP A 246 -23.33 -18.02 -17.29
CA ASP A 246 -21.98 -17.45 -17.13
C ASP A 246 -22.03 -15.93 -16.91
N TYR A 247 -22.96 -15.23 -17.57
CA TYR A 247 -23.16 -13.80 -17.37
C TYR A 247 -23.70 -13.49 -15.97
N LYS A 248 -24.65 -14.29 -15.45
CA LYS A 248 -25.18 -14.13 -14.08
C LYS A 248 -24.09 -14.30 -13.02
N ILE A 249 -23.16 -15.25 -13.22
CA ILE A 249 -22.01 -15.43 -12.32
C ILE A 249 -21.14 -14.16 -12.32
N GLY A 250 -20.86 -13.59 -13.50
CA GLY A 250 -20.13 -12.34 -13.63
C GLY A 250 -20.82 -11.14 -12.97
N MET A 251 -22.13 -11.00 -13.20
CA MET A 251 -22.98 -9.98 -12.58
C MET A 251 -22.91 -10.04 -11.05
N LEU A 252 -23.10 -11.22 -10.44
CA LEU A 252 -23.07 -11.40 -8.99
C LEU A 252 -21.71 -11.03 -8.39
N LYS A 253 -20.61 -11.43 -9.05
CA LYS A 253 -19.25 -11.05 -8.63
C LYS A 253 -19.06 -9.53 -8.65
N LYS A 254 -19.54 -8.84 -9.69
CA LYS A 254 -19.42 -7.39 -9.82
C LYS A 254 -20.27 -6.66 -8.76
N GLN A 255 -21.49 -7.13 -8.50
CA GLN A 255 -22.34 -6.59 -7.43
C GLN A 255 -21.70 -6.76 -6.04
N GLN A 256 -21.15 -7.95 -5.75
CA GLN A 256 -20.44 -8.21 -4.50
C GLN A 256 -19.22 -7.28 -4.33
N LEU A 257 -18.48 -7.00 -5.41
CA LEU A 257 -17.35 -6.08 -5.39
C LEU A 257 -17.78 -4.65 -5.02
N TYR A 258 -18.85 -4.13 -5.64
CA TYR A 258 -19.39 -2.81 -5.26
C TYR A 258 -19.81 -2.77 -3.79
N GLN A 259 -20.45 -3.83 -3.29
CA GLN A 259 -20.90 -3.93 -1.90
C GLN A 259 -19.72 -3.95 -0.91
N GLN A 260 -18.70 -4.79 -1.16
CA GLN A 260 -17.49 -4.88 -0.33
C GLN A 260 -16.77 -3.53 -0.23
N GLN A 261 -16.84 -2.74 -1.30
CA GLN A 261 -16.15 -1.46 -1.43
C GLN A 261 -17.03 -0.27 -1.03
N GLY A 262 -18.23 -0.52 -0.48
CA GLY A 262 -19.15 0.50 0.01
C GLY A 262 -19.66 1.46 -1.08
N LYS A 263 -19.70 1.02 -2.34
CA LYS A 263 -20.09 1.85 -3.48
C LYS A 263 -21.59 1.77 -3.75
N LYS A 264 -22.21 2.91 -4.05
CA LYS A 264 -23.65 2.99 -4.37
C LYS A 264 -23.88 2.47 -5.79
N LEU A 265 -24.70 1.44 -5.92
CA LEU A 265 -24.98 0.77 -7.20
C LEU A 265 -26.46 0.89 -7.57
N VAL A 266 -26.71 1.20 -8.83
CA VAL A 266 -28.01 1.13 -9.50
C VAL A 266 -27.91 0.04 -10.57
N SER A 267 -28.77 -0.98 -10.47
CA SER A 267 -28.84 -2.09 -11.41
C SER A 267 -30.11 -1.97 -12.24
N LEU A 268 -29.96 -1.89 -13.56
CA LEU A 268 -31.04 -1.82 -14.54
C LEU A 268 -31.04 -3.07 -15.41
N TYR A 269 -32.23 -3.47 -15.88
CA TYR A 269 -32.43 -4.72 -16.59
C TYR A 269 -33.25 -4.52 -17.88
N PRO A 270 -33.26 -5.49 -18.82
CA PRO A 270 -34.05 -5.40 -20.04
C PRO A 270 -35.54 -5.11 -19.81
N GLU A 271 -36.11 -5.60 -18.70
CA GLU A 271 -37.51 -5.38 -18.32
C GLU A 271 -37.81 -3.92 -17.96
N ASP A 272 -36.78 -3.14 -17.59
CA ASP A 272 -36.91 -1.73 -17.26
C ASP A 272 -37.02 -0.85 -18.52
N LYS A 273 -36.63 -1.36 -19.70
CA LYS A 273 -36.60 -0.60 -20.97
C LYS A 273 -37.87 0.21 -21.27
N PRO A 274 -39.09 -0.35 -21.17
CA PRO A 274 -40.31 0.39 -21.52
C PRO A 274 -40.53 1.64 -20.65
N ARG A 275 -39.94 1.67 -19.45
CA ARG A 275 -40.06 2.77 -18.47
C ARG A 275 -38.69 3.18 -17.93
N MET A 276 -37.66 3.17 -18.79
CA MET A 276 -36.26 3.34 -18.37
C MET A 276 -36.06 4.63 -17.57
N ARG A 277 -36.58 5.76 -18.08
CA ARG A 277 -36.47 7.06 -17.41
C ARG A 277 -37.13 7.06 -16.04
N GLU A 278 -38.39 6.63 -15.94
CA GLU A 278 -39.12 6.59 -14.67
C GLU A 278 -38.41 5.71 -13.63
N ARG A 279 -37.93 4.54 -14.07
CA ARG A 279 -37.23 3.58 -13.22
C ARG A 279 -35.91 4.14 -12.70
N LEU A 280 -35.09 4.68 -13.60
CA LEU A 280 -33.81 5.29 -13.26
C LEU A 280 -34.00 6.42 -12.26
N LEU A 281 -34.94 7.33 -12.49
CA LEU A 281 -35.20 8.46 -11.59
C LEU A 281 -35.76 8.01 -10.24
N SER A 282 -36.61 6.98 -10.22
CA SER A 282 -37.08 6.37 -8.97
C SER A 282 -35.94 5.78 -8.14
N MET A 283 -34.97 5.13 -8.78
CA MET A 283 -33.79 4.59 -8.10
C MET A 283 -32.85 5.70 -7.62
N LEU A 284 -32.61 6.73 -8.45
CA LEU A 284 -31.76 7.87 -8.10
C LEU A 284 -32.37 8.74 -6.98
N GLY A 285 -33.70 8.76 -6.84
CA GLY A 285 -34.39 9.47 -5.78
C GLY A 285 -33.99 9.03 -4.36
N LYS A 286 -33.39 7.84 -4.21
CA LYS A 286 -32.86 7.35 -2.92
C LYS A 286 -31.53 8.00 -2.51
N TYR A 287 -30.89 8.71 -3.45
CA TYR A 287 -29.55 9.30 -3.28
C TYR A 287 -29.58 10.83 -3.41
N LYS A 288 -30.77 11.43 -3.52
CA LYS A 288 -30.99 12.88 -3.43
C LYS A 288 -30.98 13.35 -1.98
#